data_AF-M6ZWI3-F1
#
_entry.id   AF-M6ZWI3-F1
#
_cell.length_a   1.000
_cell.length_b   1.000
_cell.length_c   1.000
_cell.angle_alpha   90.00
_cell.angle_beta   90.00
_cell.angle_gamma   90.00
#
_symmetry.space_group_name_H-M   'P 1'
#
loop_
_entity.id
_entity.type
_entity.pdbx_description
1 polymer ?
#
loop_
_entity_poly.entity_id
_entity_poly.type
_entity_poly.pdbx_seq_one_letter_code
_entity_poly.pdbx_strand_id
1 'polypeptide(L)'
;MDIVSHEFGHGINGDLAGFTYDPEPGALDEGFSDIWNVGVNNYVNKVLGMQKNIWLVGDETVPGGGMRSVSNPKSTTVMSPGPNTYYGGLWDSENNEAHTNSLVLSHW
;
A
#
# COMPACT_ATOMS: atom_id res chain seq x y z
N MET A 1 10.51 -5.62 -6.64
CA MET A 1 9.94 -6.60 -5.70
C MET A 1 8.57 -6.11 -5.29
N ASP A 2 8.49 -4.84 -4.90
CA ASP A 2 7.31 -4.23 -4.30
C ASP A 2 6.00 -4.51 -5.03
N ILE A 3 5.96 -4.16 -6.32
CA ILE A 3 4.79 -4.36 -7.18
C ILE A 3 4.43 -5.85 -7.22
N VAL A 4 5.40 -6.74 -7.47
CA VAL A 4 5.12 -8.18 -7.57
C VAL A 4 4.54 -8.76 -6.27
N SER A 5 5.07 -8.36 -5.11
CA SER A 5 4.53 -8.82 -3.83
C SER A 5 3.17 -8.21 -3.49
N HIS A 6 2.92 -6.97 -3.90
CA HIS A 6 1.61 -6.33 -3.80
C HIS A 6 0.58 -7.06 -4.67
N GLU A 7 0.88 -7.32 -5.95
CA GLU A 7 -0.01 -8.07 -6.85
C GLU A 7 -0.29 -9.50 -6.36
N PHE A 8 0.69 -10.14 -5.73
CA PHE A 8 0.47 -11.44 -5.10
C PHE A 8 -0.45 -11.35 -3.88
N GLY A 9 -0.44 -10.21 -3.17
CA GLY A 9 -1.36 -9.88 -2.10
C GLY A 9 -2.82 -9.92 -2.55
N HIS A 10 -3.15 -9.33 -3.71
CA HIS A 10 -4.50 -9.42 -4.29
C HIS A 10 -4.95 -10.86 -4.51
N GLY A 11 -4.03 -11.74 -4.96
CA GLY A 11 -4.32 -13.17 -5.10
C GLY A 11 -4.71 -13.84 -3.78
N ILE A 12 -4.01 -13.53 -2.69
CA ILE A 12 -4.30 -14.06 -1.35
C ILE A 12 -5.63 -13.49 -0.83
N ASN A 13 -5.83 -12.18 -0.95
CA ASN A 13 -7.03 -11.50 -0.48
C ASN A 13 -8.27 -12.00 -1.23
N GLY A 14 -8.16 -12.20 -2.54
CA GLY A 14 -9.23 -12.73 -3.39
C GLY A 14 -9.65 -14.16 -3.02
N ASP A 15 -8.68 -15.03 -2.70
CA ASP A 15 -8.96 -16.42 -2.31
C ASP A 15 -9.56 -16.55 -0.89
N LEU A 16 -9.15 -15.68 0.03
CA LEU A 16 -9.50 -15.81 1.45
C LEU A 16 -10.59 -14.86 1.96
N ALA A 17 -10.58 -13.60 1.52
CA ALA A 17 -11.49 -12.56 2.01
C ALA A 17 -12.64 -12.28 1.04
N GLY A 18 -12.41 -12.45 -0.28
CA GLY A 18 -13.44 -12.30 -1.30
C GLY A 18 -14.03 -10.89 -1.37
N PHE A 19 -13.19 -9.85 -1.28
CA PHE A 19 -13.63 -8.45 -1.36
C PHE A 19 -14.41 -8.19 -2.65
N THR A 20 -15.55 -7.50 -2.52
CA THR A 20 -16.36 -7.08 -3.67
C THR A 20 -15.72 -5.88 -4.37
N TYR A 21 -16.10 -5.64 -5.63
CA TYR A 21 -15.71 -4.42 -6.37
C TYR A 21 -16.51 -3.19 -5.90
N ASP A 22 -16.49 -2.93 -4.59
CA ASP A 22 -17.04 -1.74 -3.94
C ASP A 22 -15.90 -0.87 -3.41
N PRO A 23 -16.12 0.44 -3.18
CA PRO A 23 -15.02 1.36 -2.89
C PRO A 23 -14.21 1.03 -1.62
N GLU A 24 -14.87 0.77 -0.49
CA GLU A 24 -14.18 0.44 0.76
C GLU A 24 -13.59 -0.98 0.78
N PRO A 25 -14.29 -2.03 0.29
CA PRO A 25 -13.68 -3.34 0.10
C PRO A 25 -12.47 -3.34 -0.83
N GLY A 26 -12.51 -2.54 -1.91
CA GLY A 26 -11.35 -2.33 -2.78
C GLY A 26 -10.19 -1.63 -2.05
N ALA A 27 -10.49 -0.62 -1.23
CA ALA A 27 -9.48 0.03 -0.39
C ALA A 27 -8.88 -0.94 0.65
N LEU A 28 -9.66 -1.89 1.19
CA LEU A 28 -9.14 -2.95 2.04
C LEU A 28 -8.21 -3.89 1.25
N ASP A 29 -8.61 -4.28 0.04
CA ASP A 29 -7.79 -5.15 -0.82
C ASP A 29 -6.42 -4.53 -1.13
N GLU A 30 -6.40 -3.28 -1.58
CA GLU A 30 -5.18 -2.49 -1.81
C GLU A 30 -4.31 -2.38 -0.54
N GLY A 31 -4.94 -2.07 0.60
CA GLY A 31 -4.22 -1.87 1.86
C GLY A 31 -3.60 -3.17 2.38
N PHE A 32 -4.31 -4.30 2.29
CA PHE A 32 -3.75 -5.61 2.62
C PHE A 32 -2.62 -6.01 1.66
N SER A 33 -2.74 -5.70 0.36
CA SER A 33 -1.67 -5.92 -0.61
C SER A 33 -0.40 -5.11 -0.29
N ASP A 34 -0.53 -3.86 0.17
CA ASP A 34 0.60 -3.09 0.71
C ASP A 34 1.21 -3.74 1.96
N ILE A 35 0.41 -4.27 2.89
CA ILE A 35 0.89 -4.96 4.09
C ILE A 35 1.66 -6.24 3.73
N TRP A 36 1.16 -7.04 2.77
CA TRP A 36 1.87 -8.21 2.27
C TRP A 36 3.23 -7.83 1.66
N ASN A 37 3.26 -6.75 0.87
CA ASN A 37 4.50 -6.20 0.34
C ASN A 37 5.50 -5.82 1.45
N VAL A 38 5.07 -5.11 2.50
CA VAL A 38 5.92 -4.79 3.66
C VAL A 38 6.50 -6.06 4.28
N GLY A 39 5.67 -7.10 4.46
CA GLY A 39 6.08 -8.39 5.00
C GLY A 39 7.15 -9.08 4.15
N VAL A 40 6.96 -9.15 2.83
CA VAL A 40 7.93 -9.74 1.89
C VAL A 40 9.24 -8.95 1.88
N ASN A 41 9.17 -7.62 1.82
CA ASN A 41 10.35 -6.76 1.80
C ASN A 41 11.15 -6.88 3.11
N ASN A 42 10.47 -6.97 4.25
CA ASN A 42 11.12 -7.25 5.54
C ASN A 42 11.75 -8.66 5.57
N TYR A 43 11.08 -9.67 5.01
CA TYR A 43 11.63 -11.03 4.92
C TYR A 43 12.93 -11.06 4.10
N VAL A 44 12.95 -10.49 2.90
CA VAL A 44 14.15 -10.50 2.05
C VAL A 44 15.29 -9.67 2.62
N ASN A 45 14.98 -8.59 3.36
CA ASN A 45 16.00 -7.86 4.12
C ASN A 45 16.66 -8.75 5.18
N LYS A 46 15.85 -9.48 5.95
CA LYS A 46 16.35 -10.35 7.05
C LYS A 46 17.05 -11.61 6.56
N VAL A 47 16.53 -12.26 5.53
CA VAL A 47 16.98 -13.60 5.11
C VAL A 47 18.00 -13.55 3.98
N LEU A 48 17.84 -12.59 3.06
CA LEU A 48 18.70 -12.46 1.88
C LEU A 48 19.70 -11.29 1.99
N GLY A 49 19.68 -10.54 3.10
CA GLY A 49 20.57 -9.40 3.33
C GLY A 49 20.29 -8.20 2.42
N MET A 50 19.12 -8.14 1.79
CA MET A 50 18.72 -6.99 0.97
C MET A 50 18.55 -5.73 1.83
N GLN A 51 18.55 -4.57 1.18
CA GLN A 51 18.46 -3.26 1.83
C GLN A 51 17.26 -2.48 1.28
N LYS A 52 16.08 -3.10 1.29
CA LYS A 52 14.84 -2.49 0.81
C LYS A 52 14.27 -1.51 1.83
N ASN A 53 13.68 -0.42 1.36
CA ASN A 53 12.89 0.45 2.22
C ASN A 53 11.48 -0.13 2.37
N ILE A 54 11.22 -0.79 3.50
CA ILE A 54 9.93 -1.45 3.72
C ILE A 54 8.76 -0.47 3.88
N TRP A 55 9.01 0.83 4.05
CA TRP A 55 7.98 1.83 4.34
C TRP A 55 7.56 2.66 3.12
N LEU A 56 8.23 2.46 1.98
CA LEU A 56 7.86 3.05 0.70
C LEU A 56 7.41 1.92 -0.23
N VAL A 57 6.30 2.14 -0.92
CA VAL A 57 5.79 1.19 -1.92
C VAL A 57 6.23 1.65 -3.29
N GLY A 58 6.89 0.78 -4.05
CA GLY A 58 7.28 1.03 -5.43
C GLY A 58 8.48 1.97 -5.58
N ASP A 59 9.31 2.13 -4.54
CA ASP A 59 10.48 3.02 -4.56
C ASP A 59 11.57 2.57 -5.54
N GLU A 60 11.63 1.27 -5.85
CA GLU A 60 12.49 0.72 -6.90
C GLU A 60 12.08 1.13 -8.32
N THR A 61 10.82 1.51 -8.50
CA THR A 61 10.24 1.89 -9.81
C THR A 61 9.98 3.39 -9.93
N VAL A 62 9.85 4.08 -8.80
CA VAL A 62 9.65 5.53 -8.71
C VAL A 62 10.78 6.13 -7.85
N PRO A 63 11.95 6.42 -8.47
CA PRO A 63 13.10 6.96 -7.76
C PRO A 63 12.76 8.31 -7.12
N GLY A 64 13.21 8.52 -5.87
CA GLY A 64 13.04 9.79 -5.16
C GLY A 64 11.88 9.83 -4.16
N GLY A 65 11.10 8.75 -4.03
CA GLY A 65 10.08 8.67 -2.97
C GLY A 65 9.11 7.50 -3.03
N GLY A 66 9.10 6.71 -4.10
CA GLY A 66 8.08 5.66 -4.27
C GLY A 66 6.72 6.22 -4.66
N MET A 67 5.78 5.30 -4.89
CA MET A 67 4.39 5.62 -5.23
C MET A 67 3.63 6.10 -3.99
N ARG A 68 3.79 5.36 -2.88
CA ARG A 68 3.07 5.56 -1.62
C ARG A 68 4.04 5.44 -0.44
N SER A 69 3.71 6.10 0.68
CA SER A 69 4.41 5.89 1.95
C SER A 69 3.47 5.29 2.98
N VAL A 70 3.82 4.10 3.45
CA VAL A 70 3.11 3.36 4.49
C VAL A 70 3.34 4.03 5.86
N SER A 71 4.56 4.51 6.12
CA SER A 71 4.89 5.19 7.39
C SER A 71 4.35 6.62 7.48
N ASN A 72 4.16 7.31 6.35
CA ASN A 72 3.65 8.67 6.30
C ASN A 72 2.81 8.91 5.03
N PRO A 73 1.54 8.47 5.00
CA PRO A 73 0.68 8.61 3.82
C PRO A 73 0.58 10.03 3.27
N LYS A 74 0.69 11.04 4.13
CA LYS A 74 0.59 12.45 3.76
C LYS A 74 1.90 13.04 3.20
N SER A 75 2.95 12.23 3.05
CA SER A 75 4.24 12.72 2.57
C SER A 75 4.12 13.28 1.17
N THR A 76 4.51 14.53 0.96
CA THR A 76 4.55 15.14 -0.38
C THR A 76 5.75 14.70 -1.20
N THR A 77 6.62 13.84 -0.64
CA THR A 77 7.78 13.29 -1.35
C THR A 77 7.43 12.05 -2.17
N VAL A 78 6.26 11.43 -1.96
CA VAL A 78 5.79 10.28 -2.75
C VAL A 78 4.90 10.75 -3.90
N MET A 79 4.76 9.92 -4.93
CA MET A 79 3.96 10.26 -6.12
C MET A 79 2.47 10.46 -5.81
N SER A 80 1.92 9.67 -4.89
CA SER A 80 0.51 9.62 -4.54
C SER A 80 0.32 9.73 -3.02
N PRO A 81 0.34 10.94 -2.45
CA PRO A 81 0.01 11.16 -1.05
C PRO A 81 -1.48 10.90 -0.78
N GLY A 82 -1.81 10.44 0.42
CA GLY A 82 -3.20 10.14 0.79
C GLY A 82 -3.48 10.18 2.29
N PRO A 83 -4.68 9.72 2.69
CA PRO A 83 -5.14 9.78 4.07
C PRO A 83 -4.41 8.78 4.96
N ASN A 84 -4.25 9.14 6.24
CA ASN A 84 -3.74 8.23 7.29
C ASN A 84 -4.79 7.94 8.38
N THR A 85 -6.01 8.45 8.19
CA THR A 85 -7.13 8.38 9.11
C THR A 85 -8.43 8.33 8.29
N TYR A 86 -9.40 7.53 8.73
CA TYR A 86 -10.69 7.38 8.07
C TYR A 86 -11.45 8.72 8.02
N TYR A 87 -11.88 9.14 6.83
CA TYR A 87 -12.43 10.48 6.55
C TYR A 87 -11.53 11.66 7.00
N GLY A 88 -10.23 11.43 7.15
CA GLY A 88 -9.26 12.45 7.50
C GLY A 88 -8.82 13.31 6.31
N GLY A 89 -7.85 14.20 6.54
CA GLY A 89 -7.25 14.98 5.46
C GLY A 89 -6.65 14.08 4.38
N LEU A 90 -6.85 14.48 3.11
CA LEU A 90 -6.55 13.74 1.88
C LEU A 90 -7.41 12.50 1.60
N TRP A 91 -8.49 12.29 2.36
CA TRP A 91 -9.50 11.29 1.99
C TRP A 91 -10.15 11.64 0.64
N ASP A 92 -10.25 10.66 -0.26
CA ASP A 92 -10.96 10.83 -1.52
C ASP A 92 -12.44 10.48 -1.34
N SER A 93 -13.26 11.51 -1.15
CA SER A 93 -14.72 11.39 -1.10
C SER A 93 -15.39 11.53 -2.47
N GLU A 94 -14.66 11.97 -3.48
CA GLU A 94 -15.23 12.25 -4.82
C GLU A 94 -15.29 10.97 -5.64
N ASN A 95 -14.16 10.28 -5.79
CA ASN A 95 -14.08 9.05 -6.58
C ASN A 95 -14.10 7.79 -5.69
N ASN A 96 -13.89 7.96 -4.38
CA ASN A 96 -13.65 6.85 -3.44
C ASN A 96 -12.59 5.88 -3.97
N GLU A 97 -11.50 6.45 -4.50
CA GLU A 97 -10.45 5.71 -5.17
C GLU A 97 -9.71 4.78 -4.18
N ALA A 98 -9.62 3.49 -4.54
CA ALA A 98 -9.16 2.43 -3.65
C ALA A 98 -7.68 2.58 -3.28
N HIS A 99 -6.80 2.91 -4.24
CA HIS A 99 -5.36 3.09 -3.98
C HIS A 99 -5.08 4.30 -3.06
N THR A 100 -5.99 5.28 -3.05
CA THR A 100 -5.91 6.47 -2.21
C THR A 100 -6.42 6.17 -0.81
N ASN A 101 -7.68 5.72 -0.67
CA ASN A 101 -8.29 5.52 0.64
C ASN A 101 -7.70 4.32 1.41
N SER A 102 -7.08 3.36 0.71
CA SER A 102 -6.37 2.23 1.31
C SER A 102 -5.21 2.63 2.19
N LEU A 103 -4.62 3.81 1.98
CA LEU A 103 -3.49 4.31 2.77
C LEU A 103 -3.80 4.47 4.26
N VAL A 104 -5.08 4.53 4.64
CA VAL A 104 -5.50 4.41 6.04
C VAL A 104 -5.13 3.04 6.58
N LEU A 105 -5.49 1.96 5.87
CA LEU A 105 -5.15 0.59 6.27
C LEU A 105 -3.65 0.32 6.10
N SER A 106 -3.03 0.74 4.98
CA SER A 106 -1.59 0.54 4.79
C SER A 106 -0.80 1.09 5.99
N HIS A 107 -1.21 2.24 6.54
CA HIS A 107 -0.54 2.89 7.66
C HIS A 107 -0.73 2.23 9.04
N TRP A 108 -1.87 1.60 9.30
CA TRP A 108 -2.30 1.15 10.63
C TRP A 108 -2.03 -0.34 10.89
#